data_AF-A0A942MVL5-F1
#
_entry.id   AF-A0A942MVL5-F1
#
_cell.length_a   1.000
_cell.length_b   1.000
_cell.length_c   1.000
_cell.angle_alpha   90.00
_cell.angle_beta   90.00
_cell.angle_gamma   90.00
#
_symmetry.space_group_name_H-M   'P 1'
#
loop_
_entity.id
_entity.type
_entity.pdbx_description
1 polymer ?
#
loop_
_entity_poly.entity_id
_entity_poly.type
_entity_poly.pdbx_seq_one_letter_code
_entity_poly.pdbx_strand_id
1 'polypeptide(L)'
;MAKIIHVQKRDKSIVPFDRERIRLAVFKALTASGEGNGVKSKRVAAKVEKILSRRFKKDETPNVEQIQDVIEEILILEGFVETAKAYILYRDQRRKIRESTQIKEEAIDRVDDYLERLDWEVNENANMAYSLQGLNHYGVSYIVKKYWLNKVYPKEIREAVQSGDFHLHNLDTLSCYCMGWDLYDLLLKGFGGVSGKVESRPPKHFRTALGQVVNFLYTLQGECAGAVAFSNFDTLLAPFIRYDGLNFQQVKQAIQEFLYNMAVPTRVGFQCPFTNITLDLKPSQVYANQPVILGGLPQPETYGEFEEEIRILNRALYETMIEG
;
A
#
# COMPACT_ATOMS: atom_id res chain seq x y z
N MET A 1 1.22 34.26 40.73
CA MET A 1 1.44 34.92 39.42
C MET A 1 1.88 33.86 38.42
N ALA A 2 1.34 33.85 37.19
CA ALA A 2 1.66 32.81 36.22
C ALA A 2 3.15 32.85 35.88
N LYS A 3 3.82 31.70 36.03
CA LYS A 3 5.25 31.52 35.77
C LYS A 3 5.57 31.38 34.28
N ILE A 4 4.56 31.14 33.44
CA ILE A 4 4.71 30.88 32.00
C ILE A 4 4.55 32.20 31.25
N ILE A 5 5.54 32.51 30.41
CA ILE A 5 5.62 33.77 29.65
C ILE A 5 5.31 33.53 28.17
N HIS A 6 5.65 32.33 27.67
CA HIS A 6 5.54 31.97 26.27
C HIS A 6 4.88 30.59 26.08
N VAL A 7 4.35 30.36 24.89
CA VAL A 7 3.81 29.08 24.42
C VAL A 7 4.41 28.77 23.06
N GLN A 8 4.85 27.54 22.88
CA GLN A 8 5.29 27.04 21.58
C GLN A 8 4.09 26.52 20.80
N LYS A 9 3.81 27.15 19.65
CA LYS A 9 2.82 26.66 18.69
C LYS A 9 3.35 25.44 17.93
N ARG A 10 2.45 24.76 17.20
CA ARG A 10 2.74 23.55 16.44
C ARG A 10 3.72 23.76 15.28
N ASP A 11 3.78 24.98 14.75
CA ASP A 11 4.76 25.45 13.75
C ASP A 11 6.13 25.80 14.38
N LYS A 12 6.35 25.41 15.64
CA LYS A 12 7.51 25.75 16.48
C LYS A 12 7.65 27.24 16.82
N SER A 13 6.76 28.11 16.34
CA SER A 13 6.80 29.54 16.68
C SER A 13 6.48 29.77 18.16
N ILE A 14 7.15 30.74 18.77
CA ILE A 14 6.98 31.09 20.17
C ILE A 14 6.11 32.34 20.25
N VAL A 15 4.99 32.26 20.97
CA VAL A 15 4.08 33.39 21.18
C VAL A 15 3.87 33.69 22.67
N PRO A 16 3.50 34.93 23.04
CA PRO A 16 3.17 35.25 24.42
C PRO A 16 2.04 34.37 24.97
N PHE A 17 2.15 33.97 26.23
CA PHE A 17 1.12 33.19 26.92
C PHE A 17 -0.13 34.05 27.15
N ASP A 18 -1.25 33.62 26.55
CA ASP A 18 -2.53 34.30 26.64
C ASP A 18 -3.54 33.46 27.43
N ARG A 19 -3.90 33.95 28.62
CA ARG A 19 -4.85 33.32 29.54
C ARG A 19 -6.28 33.32 29.00
N GLU A 20 -6.64 34.35 28.26
CA GLU A 20 -7.99 34.46 27.68
C GLU A 20 -8.22 33.34 26.67
N ARG A 21 -7.19 32.85 25.97
CA ARG A 21 -7.32 31.69 25.08
C ARG A 21 -7.70 30.41 25.82
N ILE A 22 -7.12 30.16 27.00
CA ILE A 22 -7.48 29.00 27.83
C ILE A 22 -8.92 29.13 28.28
N ARG A 23 -9.29 30.32 28.79
CA ARG A 23 -10.66 30.60 29.23
C ARG A 23 -11.67 30.41 28.11
N LEU A 24 -11.39 30.90 26.91
CA LEU A 24 -12.24 30.75 25.73
C LEU A 24 -12.35 29.30 25.26
N ALA A 25 -11.27 28.54 25.30
CA ALA A 25 -11.28 27.12 24.95
C ALA A 25 -12.16 26.31 25.91
N VAL A 26 -11.98 26.52 27.22
CA VAL A 26 -12.79 25.90 28.29
C VAL A 26 -14.25 26.34 28.20
N PHE A 27 -14.50 27.62 27.94
CA PHE A 27 -15.86 28.14 27.76
C PHE A 27 -16.56 27.50 26.57
N LYS A 28 -15.91 27.42 25.41
CA LYS A 28 -16.47 26.76 24.23
C LYS A 28 -16.78 25.28 24.48
N ALA A 29 -15.87 24.57 25.18
CA ALA A 29 -16.06 23.17 25.52
C ALA A 29 -17.31 22.95 26.40
N LEU A 30 -17.39 23.67 27.53
CA LEU A 30 -18.50 23.56 28.48
C LEU A 30 -19.84 24.04 27.88
N THR A 31 -19.83 25.07 27.04
CA THR A 31 -21.05 25.55 26.39
C THR A 31 -21.56 24.55 25.35
N ALA A 32 -20.67 23.89 24.60
CA ALA A 32 -21.05 22.90 23.59
C ALA A 32 -21.68 21.64 24.21
N SER A 33 -21.32 21.28 25.44
CA SER A 33 -21.90 20.16 26.20
C SER A 33 -23.13 20.54 27.03
N GLY A 34 -23.53 21.82 27.03
CA GLY A 34 -24.64 22.33 27.87
C GLY A 34 -24.30 22.47 29.36
N GLU A 35 -23.04 22.23 29.76
CA GLU A 35 -22.59 22.32 31.17
C GLU A 35 -22.06 23.72 31.56
N GLY A 36 -21.92 24.59 30.56
CA GLY A 36 -21.27 25.88 30.64
C GLY A 36 -22.14 27.01 31.18
N ASN A 37 -21.67 27.64 32.25
CA ASN A 37 -21.97 29.03 32.56
C ASN A 37 -20.64 29.79 32.70
N GLY A 38 -20.64 31.09 32.42
CA GLY A 38 -19.41 31.90 32.42
C GLY A 38 -18.63 31.84 33.75
N VAL A 39 -19.29 31.48 34.85
CA VAL A 39 -18.68 31.32 36.18
C VAL A 39 -17.91 29.99 36.29
N LYS A 40 -18.51 28.87 35.89
CA LYS A 40 -17.88 27.54 35.85
C LYS A 40 -16.66 27.55 34.93
N SER A 41 -16.76 28.14 33.74
CA SER A 41 -15.63 28.20 32.81
C SER A 41 -14.45 29.01 33.36
N LYS A 42 -14.70 30.12 34.07
CA LYS A 42 -13.65 30.89 34.75
C LYS A 42 -12.98 30.08 35.86
N ARG A 43 -13.76 29.34 36.66
CA ARG A 43 -13.23 28.49 37.74
C ARG A 43 -12.32 27.38 37.19
N VAL A 44 -12.77 26.70 36.14
CA VAL A 44 -12.03 25.63 35.47
C VAL A 44 -10.74 26.19 34.84
N ALA A 45 -10.82 27.32 34.12
CA ALA A 45 -9.65 27.96 33.52
C ALA A 45 -8.60 28.39 34.57
N ALA A 46 -9.04 28.95 35.72
CA ALA A 46 -8.13 29.31 36.81
C ALA A 46 -7.41 28.08 37.41
N LYS A 47 -8.09 26.92 37.47
CA LYS A 47 -7.47 25.65 37.91
C LYS A 47 -6.45 25.14 36.89
N VAL A 48 -6.75 25.22 35.59
CA VAL A 48 -5.80 24.92 34.51
C VAL A 48 -4.54 25.79 34.63
N GLU A 49 -4.70 27.11 34.79
CA GLU A 49 -3.56 28.02 34.99
C GLU A 49 -2.72 27.64 36.22
N LYS A 50 -3.38 27.27 37.32
CA LYS A 50 -2.70 26.85 38.55
C LYS A 50 -1.88 25.58 38.32
N ILE A 51 -2.42 24.58 37.64
CA ILE A 51 -1.66 23.36 37.31
C ILE A 51 -0.51 23.66 36.36
N LEU A 52 -0.75 24.43 35.29
CA LEU A 52 0.31 24.82 34.35
C LEU A 52 1.47 25.52 35.07
N SER A 53 1.16 26.46 35.98
CA SER A 53 2.18 27.18 36.77
C SER A 53 2.95 26.31 37.77
N ARG A 54 2.44 25.12 38.09
CA ARG A 54 3.10 24.12 38.95
C ARG A 54 3.93 23.13 38.14
N ARG A 55 3.42 22.71 36.98
CA ARG A 55 4.05 21.70 36.11
C ARG A 55 5.24 22.26 35.34
N PHE A 56 5.19 23.53 34.93
CA PHE A 56 6.25 24.19 34.15
C PHE A 56 7.06 25.19 34.97
N LYS A 57 8.38 25.20 34.78
CA LYS A 57 9.29 26.19 35.37
C LYS A 57 9.19 27.54 34.63
N LYS A 58 9.77 28.60 35.20
CA LYS A 58 9.68 29.98 34.67
C LYS A 58 10.25 30.12 33.25
N ASP A 59 11.26 29.30 32.93
CA ASP A 59 11.96 29.34 31.64
C ASP A 59 11.52 28.21 30.70
N GLU A 60 10.54 27.41 31.11
CA GLU A 60 10.04 26.30 30.32
C GLU A 60 8.85 26.77 29.48
N THR A 61 8.93 26.51 28.17
CA THR A 61 7.89 26.93 27.21
C THR A 61 7.00 25.75 26.91
N PRO A 62 5.79 25.65 27.51
CA PRO A 62 4.87 24.57 27.18
C PRO A 62 4.43 24.67 25.73
N ASN A 63 4.28 23.52 25.08
CA ASN A 63 3.66 23.44 23.77
C ASN A 63 2.13 23.44 23.88
N VAL A 64 1.44 23.73 22.77
CA VAL A 64 -0.03 23.80 22.74
C VAL A 64 -0.68 22.48 23.15
N GLU A 65 -0.11 21.32 22.82
CA GLU A 65 -0.70 20.02 23.19
C GLU A 65 -0.65 19.81 24.70
N GLN A 66 0.47 20.10 25.34
CA GLN A 66 0.62 20.02 26.79
C GLN A 66 -0.40 20.89 27.53
N ILE A 67 -0.70 22.10 27.03
CA ILE A 67 -1.74 22.97 27.60
C ILE A 67 -3.12 22.33 27.47
N GLN A 68 -3.41 21.75 26.31
CA GLN A 68 -4.69 21.09 26.06
C GLN A 68 -4.86 19.81 26.90
N ASP A 69 -3.79 19.06 27.15
CA ASP A 69 -3.81 17.88 28.02
C ASP A 69 -4.12 18.26 29.47
N VAL A 70 -3.61 19.40 29.95
CA VAL A 70 -4.00 19.94 31.27
C VAL A 70 -5.47 20.36 31.31
N ILE A 71 -6.02 20.88 30.21
CA ILE A 71 -7.44 21.22 30.13
C ILE A 71 -8.29 19.94 30.25
N GLU A 72 -7.92 18.86 29.56
CA GLU A 72 -8.60 17.56 29.66
C GLU A 72 -8.54 16.98 31.08
N GLU A 73 -7.34 16.96 31.67
CA GLU A 73 -7.10 16.48 33.03
C GLU A 73 -8.02 17.21 34.03
N ILE A 74 -8.09 18.54 33.95
CA ILE A 74 -8.93 19.35 34.84
C ILE A 74 -10.43 19.15 34.58
N LEU A 75 -10.87 19.01 33.32
CA LEU A 75 -12.28 18.77 33.02
C LEU A 75 -12.76 17.46 33.66
N ILE A 76 -11.93 16.40 33.61
CA ILE A 76 -12.21 15.12 34.25
C ILE A 76 -12.23 15.26 35.77
N LEU A 77 -11.21 15.90 36.36
CA LEU A 77 -11.09 16.09 37.82
C LEU A 77 -12.25 16.90 38.41
N GLU A 78 -12.82 17.84 37.65
CA GLU A 78 -13.97 18.64 38.08
C GLU A 78 -15.32 17.95 37.85
N GLY A 79 -15.33 16.71 37.34
CA GLY A 79 -16.54 15.93 37.07
C GLY A 79 -17.23 16.23 35.74
N PHE A 80 -16.63 17.04 34.87
CA PHE A 80 -17.17 17.35 33.53
C PHE A 80 -16.76 16.28 32.51
N VAL A 81 -17.10 15.02 32.78
CA VAL A 81 -16.67 13.86 31.98
C VAL A 81 -17.17 13.94 30.55
N GLU A 82 -18.42 14.36 30.34
CA GLU A 82 -19.00 14.49 28.99
C GLU A 82 -18.36 15.66 28.22
N THR A 83 -18.11 16.80 28.87
CA THR A 83 -17.31 17.88 28.27
C THR A 83 -15.90 17.43 27.92
N ALA A 84 -15.23 16.66 28.78
CA ALA A 84 -13.88 16.16 28.52
C ALA A 84 -13.85 15.25 27.29
N LYS A 85 -14.78 14.30 27.17
CA LYS A 85 -14.92 13.44 25.98
C LYS A 85 -15.15 14.27 24.71
N ALA A 86 -16.09 15.21 24.75
CA ALA A 86 -16.38 16.08 23.60
C ALA A 86 -15.16 16.94 23.20
N TYR A 87 -14.40 17.41 24.19
CA TYR A 87 -13.18 18.18 23.97
C TYR A 87 -12.06 17.34 23.33
N ILE A 88 -11.83 16.11 23.82
CA ILE A 88 -10.89 15.14 23.26
C ILE A 88 -11.25 14.86 21.79
N LEU A 89 -12.52 14.55 21.53
CA LEU A 89 -13.02 14.27 20.17
C LEU A 89 -12.85 15.48 19.24
N TYR A 90 -13.16 16.69 19.72
CA TYR A 90 -12.98 17.91 18.95
C TYR A 90 -11.50 18.17 18.61
N ARG A 91 -10.58 17.94 19.55
CA ARG A 91 -9.13 18.04 19.30
C ARG A 91 -8.69 17.05 18.23
N ASP A 92 -9.14 15.81 18.33
CA ASP A 92 -8.84 14.75 17.36
C ASP A 92 -9.37 15.10 15.96
N GLN A 93 -10.62 15.56 15.85
CA GLN A 93 -11.21 16.03 14.59
C GLN A 93 -10.41 17.20 14.00
N ARG A 94 -10.05 18.19 14.83
CA ARG A 94 -9.24 19.33 14.39
C ARG A 94 -7.83 18.94 13.98
N ARG A 95 -7.24 17.94 14.63
CA ARG A 95 -5.94 17.36 14.24
C ARG A 95 -6.05 16.72 12.85
N LYS A 96 -7.06 15.85 12.64
CA LYS A 96 -7.34 15.21 11.34
C LYS A 96 -7.58 16.22 10.21
N ILE A 97 -8.31 17.30 10.46
CA ILE A 97 -8.54 18.36 9.46
C ILE A 97 -7.20 19.00 9.05
N ARG A 98 -6.35 19.36 10.02
CA ARG A 98 -5.05 19.98 9.73
C ARG A 98 -4.11 19.04 8.98
N GLU A 99 -4.02 17.79 9.43
CA GLU A 99 -3.25 16.75 8.75
C GLU A 99 -3.73 16.61 7.29
N SER A 100 -5.04 16.61 7.05
CA SER A 100 -5.60 16.53 5.70
C SER A 100 -5.29 17.75 4.84
N THR A 101 -5.33 18.97 5.41
CA THR A 101 -4.97 20.20 4.68
C THR A 101 -3.49 20.18 4.31
N GLN A 102 -2.63 19.82 5.25
CA GLN A 102 -1.19 19.72 5.02
C GLN A 102 -0.85 18.67 3.96
N ILE A 103 -1.44 17.47 4.02
CA ILE A 103 -1.25 16.43 3.00
C ILE A 103 -1.65 16.94 1.61
N LYS A 104 -2.71 17.76 1.52
CA LYS A 104 -3.17 18.31 0.24
C LYS A 104 -2.17 19.34 -0.33
N GLU A 105 -1.66 20.24 0.51
CA GLU A 105 -0.66 21.23 0.09
C GLU A 105 0.63 20.51 -0.33
N GLU A 106 1.14 19.60 0.50
CA GLU A 106 2.33 18.80 0.20
C GLU A 106 2.15 17.96 -1.07
N ALA A 107 0.96 17.40 -1.33
CA ALA A 107 0.71 16.63 -2.54
C ALA A 107 0.79 17.48 -3.83
N ILE A 108 0.50 18.79 -3.75
CA ILE A 108 0.66 19.72 -4.88
C ILE A 108 2.15 20.00 -5.08
N ASP A 109 2.86 20.35 -4.01
CA ASP A 109 4.31 20.63 -4.05
C ASP A 109 5.08 19.42 -4.60
N ARG A 110 4.65 18.19 -4.28
CA ARG A 110 5.25 16.96 -4.82
C ARG A 110 5.13 16.81 -6.34
N VAL A 111 4.08 17.35 -6.95
CA VAL A 111 4.00 17.36 -8.42
C VAL A 111 5.09 18.26 -8.99
N ASP A 112 5.29 19.44 -8.41
CA ASP A 112 6.34 20.38 -8.81
C ASP A 112 7.74 19.78 -8.58
N ASP A 113 7.98 19.17 -7.41
CA ASP A 113 9.24 18.48 -7.07
C ASP A 113 9.59 17.39 -8.08
N TYR A 114 8.59 16.61 -8.53
CA TYR A 114 8.81 15.58 -9.54
C TYR A 114 9.17 16.21 -10.89
N LEU A 115 8.43 17.23 -11.34
CA LEU A 115 8.64 17.91 -12.62
C LEU A 115 10.03 18.55 -12.70
N GLU A 116 10.48 19.15 -11.60
CA GLU A 116 11.79 19.81 -11.50
C GLU A 116 12.92 18.86 -11.04
N ARG A 117 12.60 17.60 -10.71
CA ARG A 117 13.51 16.55 -10.20
C ARG A 117 14.28 16.99 -8.96
N LEU A 118 13.62 17.71 -8.06
CA LEU A 118 14.24 18.30 -6.87
C LEU A 118 14.34 17.35 -5.68
N ASP A 119 13.60 16.25 -5.70
CA ASP A 119 13.55 15.26 -4.62
C ASP A 119 14.27 13.95 -5.00
N TRP A 120 15.05 13.39 -4.08
CA TRP A 120 15.69 12.10 -4.25
C TRP A 120 14.68 10.96 -4.30
N GLU A 121 13.50 11.10 -3.67
CA GLU A 121 12.44 10.08 -3.71
C GLU A 121 11.92 9.84 -5.15
N VAL A 122 12.20 10.76 -6.11
CA VAL A 122 11.98 10.53 -7.55
C VAL A 122 12.79 9.30 -8.05
N ASN A 123 13.92 8.99 -7.40
CA ASN A 123 14.77 7.84 -7.68
C ASN A 123 14.65 6.71 -6.63
N GLU A 124 13.65 6.74 -5.74
CA GLU A 124 13.45 5.68 -4.73
C GLU A 124 13.28 4.30 -5.40
N ASN A 125 12.57 4.26 -6.53
CA ASN A 125 12.47 3.07 -7.36
C ASN A 125 13.47 3.15 -8.52
N ALA A 126 14.59 2.44 -8.39
CA ALA A 126 15.66 2.39 -9.38
C ALA A 126 15.22 1.90 -10.78
N ASN A 127 14.09 1.20 -10.87
CA ASN A 127 13.56 0.71 -12.13
C ASN A 127 12.60 1.70 -12.81
N MET A 128 12.18 2.78 -12.14
CA MET A 128 11.28 3.76 -12.73
C MET A 128 12.02 4.88 -13.45
N ALA A 129 11.58 5.17 -14.67
CA ALA A 129 12.02 6.34 -15.41
C ALA A 129 11.05 7.53 -15.27
N TYR A 130 11.59 8.74 -15.45
CA TYR A 130 10.79 9.96 -15.52
C TYR A 130 9.71 9.84 -16.61
N SER A 131 8.45 9.81 -16.21
CA SER A 131 7.32 9.58 -17.11
C SER A 131 6.01 10.03 -16.46
N LEU A 132 4.94 10.16 -17.26
CA LEU A 132 3.61 10.48 -16.73
C LEU A 132 3.12 9.42 -15.73
N GLN A 133 3.40 8.13 -15.99
CA GLN A 133 3.05 7.06 -15.06
C GLN A 133 3.90 7.10 -13.78
N GLY A 134 5.17 7.48 -13.90
CA GLY A 134 6.03 7.73 -12.75
C GLY A 134 5.53 8.90 -11.89
N LEU A 135 5.06 9.99 -12.51
CA LEU A 135 4.44 11.12 -11.80
C LEU A 135 3.18 10.70 -11.04
N ASN A 136 2.27 9.99 -11.72
CA ASN A 136 1.04 9.49 -11.11
C ASN A 136 1.36 8.60 -9.91
N HIS A 137 2.33 7.70 -10.05
CA HIS A 137 2.79 6.85 -8.96
C HIS A 137 3.34 7.69 -7.81
N TYR A 138 4.32 8.55 -8.08
CA TYR A 138 4.99 9.38 -7.06
C TYR A 138 4.00 10.17 -6.19
N GLY A 139 3.03 10.85 -6.82
CA GLY A 139 1.99 11.59 -6.09
C GLY A 139 1.05 10.68 -5.27
N VAL A 140 0.60 9.56 -5.84
CA VAL A 140 -0.28 8.61 -5.15
C VAL A 140 0.45 7.92 -3.99
N SER A 141 1.69 7.49 -4.21
CA SER A 141 2.55 6.82 -3.23
C SER A 141 2.73 7.68 -1.97
N TYR A 142 2.90 8.99 -2.13
CA TYR A 142 2.95 9.93 -1.00
C TYR A 142 1.65 9.90 -0.17
N ILE A 143 0.51 10.01 -0.84
CA ILE A 143 -0.81 10.03 -0.19
C ILE A 143 -1.07 8.71 0.54
N VAL A 144 -0.75 7.57 -0.10
CA VAL A 144 -0.92 6.22 0.47
C VAL A 144 0.00 6.01 1.68
N LYS A 145 1.27 6.42 1.60
CA LYS A 145 2.22 6.39 2.73
C LYS A 145 1.66 7.16 3.93
N LYS A 146 1.12 8.36 3.71
CA LYS A 146 0.48 9.15 4.78
C LYS A 146 -0.79 8.47 5.29
N TYR A 147 -1.58 7.84 4.43
CA TYR A 147 -2.78 7.11 4.85
C TYR A 147 -2.42 5.95 5.79
N TRP A 148 -1.46 5.10 5.41
CA TRP A 148 -0.96 4.01 6.25
C TRP A 148 -0.53 4.52 7.62
N LEU A 149 0.37 5.50 7.64
CA LEU A 149 0.95 6.01 8.88
C LEU A 149 -0.06 6.75 9.74
N ASN A 150 -1.01 7.49 9.13
CA ASN A 150 -1.93 8.36 9.86
C ASN A 150 -3.24 7.70 10.28
N LYS A 151 -3.71 6.71 9.52
CA LYS A 151 -5.04 6.09 9.70
C LYS A 151 -4.99 4.64 10.15
N VAL A 152 -4.03 3.86 9.67
CA VAL A 152 -4.01 2.41 9.87
C VAL A 152 -3.03 2.04 10.99
N TYR A 153 -1.80 2.52 10.91
CA TYR A 153 -0.78 2.18 11.90
C TYR A 153 -0.92 2.99 13.19
N PRO A 154 -0.61 2.36 14.35
CA PRO A 154 -0.46 3.07 15.62
C PRO A 154 0.62 4.15 15.56
N LYS A 155 0.54 5.08 16.52
CA LYS A 155 1.44 6.23 16.61
C LYS A 155 2.91 5.79 16.76
N GLU A 156 3.15 4.73 17.51
CA GLU A 156 4.47 4.19 17.83
C GLU A 156 5.17 3.70 16.56
N ILE A 157 4.43 3.03 15.66
CA ILE A 157 4.95 2.58 14.36
C ILE A 157 5.27 3.79 13.47
N ARG A 158 4.41 4.80 13.45
CA ARG A 158 4.67 6.04 12.69
C ARG A 158 5.93 6.74 13.17
N GLU A 159 6.10 6.87 14.48
CA GLU A 159 7.28 7.51 15.06
C GLU A 159 8.56 6.75 14.71
N ALA A 160 8.55 5.42 14.84
CA ALA A 160 9.69 4.58 14.49
C ALA A 160 10.06 4.64 12.99
N VAL A 161 9.07 4.66 12.09
CA VAL A 161 9.31 4.84 10.65
C VAL A 161 9.86 6.24 10.34
N GLN A 162 9.40 7.28 11.05
CA GLN A 162 9.85 8.66 10.85
C GLN A 162 11.25 8.91 11.43
N SER A 163 11.62 8.26 12.53
CA SER A 163 12.97 8.33 13.11
C SER A 163 13.99 7.44 12.38
N GLY A 164 13.51 6.52 11.55
CA GLY A 164 14.36 5.58 10.81
C GLY A 164 14.81 4.38 11.64
N ASP A 165 14.11 4.06 12.73
CA ASP A 165 14.43 2.91 13.60
C ASP A 165 14.26 1.59 12.84
N PHE A 166 13.31 1.53 11.92
CA PHE A 166 13.18 0.47 10.91
C PHE A 166 12.54 0.99 9.63
N HIS A 167 12.71 0.23 8.54
CA HIS A 167 12.10 0.51 7.25
C HIS A 167 10.87 -0.37 7.04
N LEU A 168 9.71 0.24 6.76
CA LEU A 168 8.50 -0.48 6.38
C LEU A 168 8.39 -0.47 4.85
N HIS A 169 8.61 -1.64 4.25
CA HIS A 169 8.57 -1.80 2.81
C HIS A 169 7.16 -1.56 2.24
N ASN A 170 7.12 -1.01 1.03
CA ASN A 170 5.92 -0.88 0.21
C ASN A 170 4.78 -0.03 0.80
N LEU A 171 5.12 0.98 1.60
CA LEU A 171 4.16 1.99 2.10
C LEU A 171 3.50 2.82 1.00
N ASP A 172 4.05 2.80 -0.22
CA ASP A 172 3.51 3.45 -1.41
C ASP A 172 2.24 2.79 -1.96
N THR A 173 1.98 1.52 -1.59
CA THR A 173 0.88 0.73 -2.14
C THR A 173 -0.10 0.31 -1.05
N LEU A 174 -1.41 0.47 -1.30
CA LEU A 174 -2.48 0.02 -0.41
C LEU A 174 -2.98 -1.36 -0.86
N SER A 175 -2.10 -2.35 -0.87
CA SER A 175 -2.41 -3.72 -1.28
C SER A 175 -1.49 -4.73 -0.59
N CYS A 176 -1.61 -6.01 -0.96
CA CYS A 176 -0.67 -7.05 -0.55
C CYS A 176 0.70 -6.88 -1.23
N TYR A 177 1.70 -7.54 -0.66
CA TYR A 177 3.08 -7.49 -1.17
C TYR A 177 3.23 -8.31 -2.46
N CYS A 178 3.27 -9.63 -2.38
CA CYS A 178 3.41 -10.52 -3.54
C CYS A 178 2.24 -11.50 -3.61
N MET A 179 2.01 -12.06 -4.80
CA MET A 179 0.96 -13.05 -5.02
C MET A 179 1.46 -14.24 -5.86
N GLY A 180 1.31 -15.45 -5.32
CA GLY A 180 1.46 -16.69 -6.08
C GLY A 180 0.08 -17.18 -6.51
N TRP A 181 -0.08 -17.47 -7.79
CA TRP A 181 -1.35 -17.86 -8.38
C TRP A 181 -1.34 -19.32 -8.82
N ASP A 182 -2.53 -19.92 -8.81
CA ASP A 182 -2.74 -21.27 -9.29
C ASP A 182 -3.01 -21.25 -10.80
N LEU A 183 -2.04 -21.73 -11.56
CA LEU A 183 -2.17 -21.87 -13.01
C LEU A 183 -3.23 -22.92 -13.38
N TYR A 184 -3.44 -23.94 -12.53
CA TYR A 184 -4.48 -24.94 -12.78
C TYR A 184 -5.87 -24.30 -12.80
N ASP A 185 -6.16 -23.38 -11.87
CA ASP A 185 -7.43 -22.64 -11.85
C ASP A 185 -7.63 -21.79 -13.11
N LEU A 186 -6.57 -21.14 -13.60
CA LEU A 186 -6.60 -20.41 -14.87
C LEU A 186 -6.92 -21.34 -16.05
N LEU A 187 -6.33 -22.53 -16.11
CA LEU A 187 -6.60 -23.51 -17.16
C LEU A 187 -8.03 -24.09 -17.07
N LEU A 188 -8.59 -24.16 -15.87
CA LEU A 188 -9.92 -24.69 -15.62
C LEU A 188 -11.04 -23.68 -15.94
N LYS A 189 -10.88 -22.43 -15.48
CA LYS A 189 -11.92 -21.39 -15.54
C LYS A 189 -11.70 -20.35 -16.64
N GLY A 190 -10.46 -20.22 -17.12
CA GLY A 190 -10.07 -19.12 -18.00
C GLY A 190 -9.83 -17.83 -17.22
N PHE A 191 -9.54 -16.76 -17.95
CA PHE A 191 -9.24 -15.47 -17.35
C PHE A 191 -10.52 -14.63 -17.20
N GLY A 192 -11.06 -14.57 -15.99
CA GLY A 192 -12.31 -13.86 -15.69
C GLY A 192 -12.60 -13.74 -14.19
N GLY A 193 -13.87 -13.52 -13.83
CA GLY A 193 -14.33 -13.42 -12.45
C GLY A 193 -14.53 -11.99 -11.93
N VAL A 194 -14.39 -10.97 -12.80
CA VAL A 194 -14.55 -9.55 -12.42
C VAL A 194 -15.76 -8.95 -13.11
N SER A 195 -16.75 -8.56 -12.30
CA SER A 195 -18.01 -7.96 -12.79
C SER A 195 -17.75 -6.73 -13.67
N GLY A 196 -18.37 -6.70 -14.86
CA GLY A 196 -18.26 -5.59 -15.81
C GLY A 196 -16.97 -5.57 -16.63
N LYS A 197 -16.14 -6.62 -16.57
CA LYS A 197 -14.96 -6.79 -17.43
C LYS A 197 -15.19 -7.93 -18.44
N VAL A 198 -14.47 -7.84 -19.56
CA VAL A 198 -14.48 -8.91 -20.57
C VAL A 198 -13.70 -10.10 -20.04
N GLU A 199 -14.26 -11.30 -20.19
CA GLU A 199 -13.67 -12.55 -19.74
C GLU A 199 -13.22 -13.41 -20.92
N SER A 200 -12.14 -14.17 -20.73
CA SER A 200 -11.62 -15.14 -21.69
C SER A 200 -11.91 -16.54 -21.19
N ARG A 201 -12.50 -17.38 -22.06
CA ARG A 201 -12.69 -18.80 -21.77
C ARG A 201 -11.36 -19.55 -21.63
N PRO A 202 -11.34 -20.71 -20.95
CA PRO A 202 -10.16 -21.55 -20.85
C PRO A 202 -9.42 -21.78 -22.19
N PRO A 203 -8.07 -21.76 -22.19
CA PRO A 203 -7.29 -21.92 -23.40
C PRO A 203 -7.35 -23.36 -23.91
N LYS A 204 -7.37 -23.53 -25.24
CA LYS A 204 -7.38 -24.84 -25.92
C LYS A 204 -6.07 -25.21 -26.60
N HIS A 205 -5.21 -24.23 -26.85
CA HIS A 205 -3.95 -24.37 -27.59
C HIS A 205 -2.80 -23.74 -26.82
N PHE A 206 -1.59 -24.25 -27.03
CA PHE A 206 -0.38 -23.88 -26.28
C PHE A 206 -0.10 -22.37 -26.31
N ARG A 207 -0.12 -21.77 -27.52
CA ARG A 207 0.09 -20.31 -27.67
C ARG A 207 -1.00 -19.49 -26.98
N THR A 208 -2.25 -19.95 -27.02
CA THR A 208 -3.35 -19.27 -26.32
C THR A 208 -3.19 -19.37 -24.80
N ALA A 209 -2.73 -20.51 -24.28
CA ALA A 209 -2.45 -20.67 -22.86
C ALA A 209 -1.33 -19.72 -22.40
N LEU A 210 -0.22 -19.66 -23.13
CA LEU A 210 0.87 -18.70 -22.86
C LEU A 210 0.39 -17.25 -22.93
N GLY A 211 -0.40 -16.89 -23.93
CA GLY A 211 -0.98 -15.55 -24.04
C GLY A 211 -1.90 -15.19 -22.87
N GLN A 212 -2.72 -16.14 -22.39
CA GLN A 212 -3.53 -15.91 -21.19
C GLN A 212 -2.67 -15.78 -19.93
N VAL A 213 -1.58 -16.56 -19.79
CA VAL A 213 -0.61 -16.38 -18.70
C VAL A 213 -0.03 -14.97 -18.70
N VAL A 214 0.44 -14.46 -19.86
CA VAL A 214 0.96 -13.10 -19.98
C VAL A 214 -0.09 -12.09 -19.51
N ASN A 215 -1.30 -12.15 -20.10
CA ASN A 215 -2.38 -11.22 -19.76
C ASN A 215 -2.75 -11.26 -18.28
N PHE A 216 -2.77 -12.45 -17.69
CA PHE A 216 -3.08 -12.65 -16.28
C PHE A 216 -2.02 -11.99 -15.39
N LEU A 217 -0.74 -12.32 -15.59
CA LEU A 217 0.36 -11.74 -14.81
C LEU A 217 0.43 -10.22 -14.97
N TYR A 218 0.25 -9.72 -16.20
CA TYR A 218 0.26 -8.29 -16.52
C TYR A 218 -0.90 -7.52 -15.88
N THR A 219 -2.05 -8.16 -15.73
CA THR A 219 -3.21 -7.54 -15.09
C THR A 219 -3.02 -7.53 -13.58
N LEU A 220 -2.66 -8.67 -12.98
CA LEU A 220 -2.62 -8.80 -11.51
C LEU A 220 -1.41 -8.15 -10.86
N GLN A 221 -0.33 -7.88 -11.59
CA GLN A 221 0.74 -7.02 -11.07
C GLN A 221 0.27 -5.60 -10.71
N GLY A 222 -0.85 -5.14 -11.28
CA GLY A 222 -1.46 -3.86 -10.93
C GLY A 222 -2.15 -3.89 -9.56
N GLU A 223 -2.39 -5.09 -9.02
CA GLU A 223 -3.10 -5.32 -7.77
C GLU A 223 -2.15 -5.68 -6.61
N CYS A 224 -0.83 -5.73 -6.81
CA CYS A 224 0.15 -5.93 -5.74
C CYS A 224 1.42 -5.09 -5.89
N ALA A 225 2.13 -4.88 -4.77
CA ALA A 225 3.36 -4.08 -4.75
C ALA A 225 4.59 -4.84 -5.29
N GLY A 226 4.60 -6.15 -5.23
CA GLY A 226 5.74 -7.01 -5.47
C GLY A 226 5.53 -7.97 -6.64
N ALA A 227 6.03 -9.20 -6.46
CA ALA A 227 6.06 -10.24 -7.47
C ALA A 227 4.69 -10.89 -7.71
N VAL A 228 4.43 -11.25 -8.97
CA VAL A 228 3.36 -12.18 -9.34
C VAL A 228 3.95 -13.46 -9.93
N ALA A 229 3.49 -14.60 -9.45
CA ALA A 229 4.14 -15.87 -9.78
C ALA A 229 3.17 -16.98 -10.14
N PHE A 230 3.63 -17.89 -11.01
CA PHE A 230 3.02 -19.19 -11.23
C PHE A 230 3.97 -20.32 -10.81
N SER A 231 3.40 -21.36 -10.21
CA SER A 231 4.08 -22.62 -9.93
C SER A 231 3.68 -23.69 -10.94
N ASN A 232 4.48 -24.76 -11.04
CA ASN A 232 4.21 -25.93 -11.89
C ASN A 232 3.98 -25.60 -13.37
N PHE A 233 4.72 -24.60 -13.87
CA PHE A 233 4.50 -24.02 -15.18
C PHE A 233 4.69 -25.04 -16.31
N ASP A 234 5.76 -25.82 -16.24
CA ASP A 234 6.07 -26.87 -17.20
C ASP A 234 5.10 -28.05 -17.10
N THR A 235 4.81 -28.55 -15.89
CA THR A 235 3.84 -29.63 -15.69
C THR A 235 2.48 -29.28 -16.28
N LEU A 236 1.97 -28.08 -15.99
CA LEU A 236 0.60 -27.70 -16.35
C LEU A 236 0.44 -27.34 -17.83
N LEU A 237 1.50 -26.85 -18.49
CA LEU A 237 1.44 -26.43 -19.89
C LEU A 237 1.98 -27.46 -20.89
N ALA A 238 2.82 -28.39 -20.46
CA ALA A 238 3.39 -29.43 -21.32
C ALA A 238 2.33 -30.24 -22.11
N PRO A 239 1.16 -30.60 -21.56
CA PRO A 239 0.19 -31.37 -22.32
C PRO A 239 -0.28 -30.71 -23.61
N PHE A 240 -0.40 -29.37 -23.64
CA PHE A 240 -0.77 -28.66 -24.86
C PHE A 240 0.18 -28.95 -26.03
N ILE A 241 1.46 -29.22 -25.77
CA ILE A 241 2.46 -29.56 -26.80
C ILE A 241 2.07 -30.84 -27.53
N ARG A 242 1.68 -31.89 -26.78
CA ARG A 242 1.26 -33.17 -27.36
C ARG A 242 -0.05 -33.03 -28.12
N TYR A 243 -1.06 -32.40 -27.52
CA TYR A 243 -2.39 -32.30 -28.14
C TYR A 243 -2.42 -31.39 -29.37
N ASP A 244 -1.57 -30.36 -29.41
CA ASP A 244 -1.40 -29.52 -30.59
C ASP A 244 -0.43 -30.14 -31.64
N GLY A 245 0.22 -31.27 -31.31
CA GLY A 245 1.16 -31.94 -32.20
C GLY A 245 2.42 -31.12 -32.52
N LEU A 246 2.90 -30.32 -31.56
CA LEU A 246 3.97 -29.36 -31.79
C LEU A 246 5.33 -30.03 -31.79
N ASN A 247 6.17 -29.65 -32.76
CA ASN A 247 7.59 -29.99 -32.74
C ASN A 247 8.40 -28.99 -31.91
N PHE A 248 9.64 -29.36 -31.60
CA PHE A 248 10.54 -28.52 -30.79
C PHE A 248 10.69 -27.07 -31.30
N GLN A 249 10.80 -26.87 -32.62
CA GLN A 249 10.96 -25.53 -33.18
C GLN A 249 9.71 -24.66 -32.97
N GLN A 250 8.53 -25.25 -33.08
CA GLN A 250 7.27 -24.55 -32.81
C GLN A 250 7.12 -24.22 -31.32
N VAL A 251 7.51 -25.13 -30.42
CA VAL A 251 7.53 -24.86 -28.97
C VAL A 251 8.50 -23.74 -28.65
N LYS A 252 9.73 -23.79 -29.18
CA LYS A 252 10.75 -22.74 -29.00
C LYS A 252 10.26 -21.38 -29.49
N GLN A 253 9.63 -21.32 -30.65
CA GLN A 253 9.04 -20.07 -31.16
C GLN A 253 7.94 -19.51 -30.26
N ALA A 254 7.07 -20.36 -29.71
CA ALA A 254 6.01 -19.95 -28.80
C ALA A 254 6.56 -19.48 -27.44
N ILE A 255 7.61 -20.13 -26.94
CA ILE A 255 8.30 -19.71 -25.72
C ILE A 255 9.06 -18.39 -25.91
N GLN A 256 9.70 -18.18 -27.06
CA GLN A 256 10.29 -16.88 -27.40
C GLN A 256 9.24 -15.77 -27.41
N GLU A 257 8.09 -16.02 -28.04
CA GLU A 257 6.97 -15.07 -28.01
C GLU A 257 6.52 -14.78 -26.58
N PHE A 258 6.37 -15.80 -25.74
CA PHE A 258 6.05 -15.63 -24.32
C PHE A 258 7.08 -14.75 -23.60
N LEU A 259 8.37 -15.08 -23.69
CA LEU A 259 9.44 -14.33 -23.02
C LEU A 259 9.51 -12.86 -23.48
N TYR A 260 9.36 -12.61 -24.78
CA TYR A 260 9.37 -11.25 -25.32
C TYR A 260 8.17 -10.44 -24.83
N ASN A 261 7.00 -11.06 -24.77
CA ASN A 261 5.81 -10.41 -24.21
C ASN A 261 5.92 -10.18 -22.71
N MET A 262 6.63 -11.04 -21.97
CA MET A 262 6.91 -10.84 -20.53
C MET A 262 7.94 -9.74 -20.26
N ALA A 263 8.70 -9.32 -21.27
CA ALA A 263 9.70 -8.26 -21.18
C ALA A 263 9.15 -6.87 -21.56
N VAL A 264 7.84 -6.72 -21.82
CA VAL A 264 7.25 -5.43 -22.19
C VAL A 264 6.99 -4.58 -20.94
N PRO A 265 7.53 -3.34 -20.84
CA PRO A 265 7.40 -2.50 -19.66
C PRO A 265 6.04 -1.80 -19.57
N THR A 266 5.04 -2.47 -19.01
CA THR A 266 3.66 -1.96 -18.88
C THR A 266 3.25 -1.65 -17.45
N ARG A 267 4.06 -2.04 -16.46
CA ARG A 267 3.80 -1.75 -15.06
C ARG A 267 3.82 -0.24 -14.83
N VAL A 268 3.19 0.20 -13.75
CA VAL A 268 3.28 1.58 -13.27
C VAL A 268 4.75 2.05 -13.23
N GLY A 269 5.01 3.22 -13.82
CA GLY A 269 6.36 3.74 -14.02
C GLY A 269 7.13 3.16 -15.22
N PHE A 270 6.46 2.45 -16.13
CA PHE A 270 7.04 1.76 -17.30
C PHE A 270 8.14 0.78 -16.90
N GLN A 271 7.86 -0.04 -15.90
CA GLN A 271 8.71 -1.16 -15.50
C GLN A 271 8.22 -2.47 -16.14
N CYS A 272 9.14 -3.41 -16.35
CA CYS A 272 8.74 -4.78 -16.62
C CYS A 272 8.06 -5.37 -15.38
N PRO A 273 7.00 -6.17 -15.54
CA PRO A 273 6.39 -6.89 -14.44
C PRO A 273 7.41 -7.78 -13.74
N PHE A 274 7.47 -7.71 -12.40
CA PHE A 274 8.33 -8.60 -11.63
C PHE A 274 7.65 -9.96 -11.50
N THR A 275 8.05 -10.91 -12.33
CA THR A 275 7.35 -12.19 -12.47
C THR A 275 8.26 -13.38 -12.23
N ASN A 276 7.66 -14.46 -11.72
CA ASN A 276 8.35 -15.72 -11.49
C ASN A 276 7.53 -16.87 -12.06
N ILE A 277 8.19 -17.77 -12.79
CA ILE A 277 7.65 -19.08 -13.14
C ILE A 277 8.52 -20.14 -12.47
N THR A 278 7.88 -21.18 -11.93
CA THR A 278 8.59 -22.32 -11.34
C THR A 278 8.42 -23.54 -12.22
N LEU A 279 9.53 -24.23 -12.48
CA LEU A 279 9.60 -25.44 -13.29
C LEU A 279 9.82 -26.65 -12.37
N ASP A 280 9.06 -27.71 -12.57
CA ASP A 280 9.17 -28.96 -11.83
C ASP A 280 10.27 -29.89 -12.37
N LEU A 281 10.65 -29.71 -13.65
CA LEU A 281 11.61 -30.52 -14.42
C LEU A 281 11.17 -31.97 -14.71
N LYS A 282 10.27 -32.51 -13.89
CA LYS A 282 9.55 -33.78 -14.04
C LYS A 282 8.10 -33.55 -13.65
N PRO A 283 7.15 -34.42 -14.05
CA PRO A 283 5.76 -34.27 -13.65
C PRO A 283 5.61 -34.07 -12.14
N SER A 284 5.01 -32.94 -11.74
CA SER A 284 4.77 -32.63 -10.32
C SER A 284 3.97 -33.73 -9.64
N GLN A 285 4.44 -34.20 -8.48
CA GLN A 285 3.73 -35.24 -7.71
C GLN A 285 2.31 -34.82 -7.29
N VAL A 286 2.07 -33.51 -7.16
CA VAL A 286 0.75 -32.96 -6.80
C VAL A 286 -0.26 -33.19 -7.94
N TYR A 287 0.18 -33.08 -9.19
CA TYR A 287 -0.66 -33.16 -10.38
C TYR A 287 -0.55 -34.48 -11.13
N ALA A 288 0.48 -35.30 -10.87
CA ALA A 288 0.82 -36.47 -11.66
C ALA A 288 -0.37 -37.43 -11.90
N ASN A 289 -1.23 -37.63 -10.90
CA ASN A 289 -2.39 -38.52 -10.99
C ASN A 289 -3.69 -37.79 -11.38
N GLN A 290 -3.64 -36.48 -11.61
CA GLN A 290 -4.80 -35.68 -11.99
C GLN A 290 -4.96 -35.68 -13.51
N PRO A 291 -6.21 -35.63 -14.02
CA PRO A 291 -6.45 -35.51 -15.45
C PRO A 291 -5.92 -34.17 -15.96
N VAL A 292 -5.36 -34.19 -17.17
CA VAL A 292 -4.95 -32.98 -17.88
C VAL A 292 -6.16 -32.10 -18.15
N ILE A 293 -6.02 -30.78 -18.01
CA ILE A 293 -7.06 -29.82 -18.35
C ILE A 293 -6.75 -29.13 -19.68
N LEU A 294 -7.66 -29.25 -20.64
CA LEU A 294 -7.62 -28.51 -21.92
C LEU A 294 -8.98 -27.87 -22.18
N GLY A 295 -8.99 -26.57 -22.49
CA GLY A 295 -10.25 -25.85 -22.72
C GLY A 295 -11.22 -25.91 -21.53
N GLY A 296 -10.70 -26.05 -20.31
CA GLY A 296 -11.49 -26.17 -19.08
C GLY A 296 -12.09 -27.55 -18.84
N LEU A 297 -11.70 -28.56 -19.63
CA LEU A 297 -12.24 -29.91 -19.55
C LEU A 297 -11.14 -30.93 -19.21
N PRO A 298 -11.41 -31.89 -18.31
CA PRO A 298 -10.49 -32.98 -18.03
C PRO A 298 -10.36 -33.91 -19.23
N GLN A 299 -9.15 -34.37 -19.49
CA GLN A 299 -8.82 -35.35 -20.51
C GLN A 299 -8.61 -36.75 -19.90
N PRO A 300 -8.64 -37.82 -20.72
CA PRO A 300 -8.37 -39.18 -20.24
C PRO A 300 -6.98 -39.37 -19.64
N GLU A 301 -5.97 -38.70 -20.20
CA GLU A 301 -4.58 -38.76 -19.78
C GLU A 301 -4.32 -37.90 -18.54
N THR A 302 -3.33 -38.33 -17.75
CA THR A 302 -2.90 -37.66 -16.52
C THR A 302 -1.60 -36.90 -16.72
N TYR A 303 -1.34 -35.85 -15.92
CA TYR A 303 -0.11 -35.06 -16.04
C TYR A 303 1.18 -35.88 -15.89
N GLY A 304 1.13 -37.02 -15.19
CA GLY A 304 2.26 -37.95 -15.04
C GLY A 304 2.77 -38.54 -16.35
N GLU A 305 1.95 -38.52 -17.41
CA GLU A 305 2.25 -39.13 -18.70
C GLU A 305 2.98 -38.19 -19.69
N PHE A 306 3.31 -36.96 -19.27
CA PHE A 306 3.83 -35.89 -20.15
C PHE A 306 5.29 -35.50 -19.87
N GLU A 307 6.11 -36.43 -19.35
CA GLU A 307 7.51 -36.15 -19.03
C GLU A 307 8.33 -35.70 -20.27
N GLU A 308 8.08 -36.28 -21.44
CA GLU A 308 8.81 -35.90 -22.66
C GLU A 308 8.47 -34.48 -23.12
N GLU A 309 7.20 -34.06 -23.04
CA GLU A 309 6.78 -32.70 -23.36
C GLU A 309 7.31 -31.68 -22.35
N ILE A 310 7.39 -32.06 -21.06
CA ILE A 310 8.05 -31.24 -20.04
C ILE A 310 9.51 -31.00 -20.40
N ARG A 311 10.23 -32.03 -20.85
CA ARG A 311 11.63 -31.88 -21.32
C ARG A 311 11.74 -30.99 -22.55
N ILE A 312 10.83 -31.13 -23.51
CA ILE A 312 10.77 -30.27 -24.72
C ILE A 312 10.56 -28.81 -24.31
N LEU A 313 9.58 -28.54 -23.44
CA LEU A 313 9.26 -27.20 -22.94
C LEU A 313 10.43 -26.57 -22.20
N ASN A 314 11.02 -27.29 -21.25
CA ASN A 314 12.14 -26.81 -20.45
C ASN A 314 13.37 -26.55 -21.32
N ARG A 315 13.67 -27.45 -22.26
CA ARG A 315 14.77 -27.25 -23.21
C ARG A 315 14.54 -26.02 -24.08
N ALA A 316 13.33 -25.85 -24.62
CA ALA A 316 12.98 -24.69 -25.42
C ALA A 316 13.16 -23.39 -24.62
N LEU A 317 12.68 -23.35 -23.37
CA LEU A 317 12.83 -22.21 -22.47
C LEU A 317 14.29 -21.86 -22.19
N TYR A 318 15.10 -22.84 -21.77
CA TYR A 318 16.50 -22.58 -21.46
C TYR A 318 17.31 -22.18 -22.69
N GLU A 319 17.12 -22.82 -23.84
CA GLU A 319 17.81 -22.42 -25.07
C GLU A 319 17.45 -20.98 -25.46
N THR A 320 16.17 -20.60 -25.42
CA THR A 320 15.76 -19.23 -25.73
C THR A 320 16.35 -18.22 -24.75
N MET A 321 16.36 -18.51 -23.45
CA MET A 321 16.96 -17.60 -22.45
C MET A 321 18.48 -17.44 -22.62
N ILE A 322 19.19 -18.48 -23.06
CA ILE A 322 20.64 -18.42 -23.33
C ILE A 322 20.94 -17.60 -24.59
N GLU A 323 20.06 -17.67 -25.59
CA GLU A 323 20.22 -16.93 -26.86
C GLU A 323 20.03 -15.42 -26.70
N GLY A 324 19.24 -14.99 -25.71
CA GLY A 324 18.95 -13.58 -25.40
C GLY A 324 17.59 -13.15 -25.88
#